data_AF-A0A7C6AHZ4-F1
#
_entry.id   AF-A0A7C6AHZ4-F1
#
_cell.length_a   1.000
_cell.length_b   1.000
_cell.length_c   1.000
_cell.angle_alpha   90.00
_cell.angle_beta   90.00
_cell.angle_gamma   90.00
#
_symmetry.space_group_name_H-M   'P 1'
#
loop_
_entity.id
_entity.type
_entity.pdbx_description
1 polymer ?
#
loop_
_entity_poly.entity_id
_entity_poly.type
_entity_poly.pdbx_seq_one_letter_code
_entity_poly.pdbx_strand_id
1 'polypeptide(L)'
;MEGSKLLGRLLLRIVRDIADYQFGRGTGEKLFPDECVVEVSKRTGRPRYIKLGEEILATIRYPDNMIALSLRGAERLREALGDKAPRIVLRESGVERVLRGMNPLAADIQYCSDGIRPGEE
;
A
#
# COMPACT_ATOMS: atom_id res chain seq x y z
N MET A 1 6.75 17.60 -23.72
CA MET A 1 7.46 16.48 -23.05
C MET A 1 7.85 16.82 -21.62
N GLU A 2 8.27 18.05 -21.32
CA GLU A 2 8.68 18.44 -19.95
C GLU A 2 7.53 18.53 -18.93
N GLY A 3 6.36 19.05 -19.34
CA GLY A 3 5.18 19.15 -18.47
C GLY A 3 4.63 17.81 -17.99
N SER A 4 4.68 16.76 -18.82
CA SER A 4 4.25 15.41 -18.42
C SER A 4 5.20 14.79 -17.38
N LYS A 5 6.51 15.04 -17.52
CA LYS A 5 7.53 14.59 -16.57
C LYS A 5 7.43 15.33 -15.23
N LEU A 6 7.05 16.61 -15.25
CA LEU A 6 6.78 17.38 -14.03
C LEU A 6 5.55 16.86 -13.30
N LEU A 7 4.46 16.59 -14.04
CA LEU A 7 3.23 16.03 -13.48
C LEU A 7 3.48 14.65 -12.85
N GLY A 8 4.22 13.77 -13.52
CA GLY A 8 4.58 12.45 -12.98
C GLY A 8 5.33 12.54 -11.65
N ARG A 9 6.32 13.45 -11.56
CA ARG A 9 7.07 13.70 -10.32
C ARG A 9 6.17 14.23 -9.20
N LEU A 10 5.23 15.13 -9.51
CA LEU A 10 4.27 15.64 -8.54
C LEU A 10 3.34 14.54 -8.03
N LEU A 11 2.82 13.70 -8.92
CA LEU A 11 1.93 12.60 -8.55
C LEU A 11 2.65 11.56 -7.68
N LEU A 12 3.90 11.22 -8.01
CA LEU A 12 4.71 10.32 -7.19
C LEU A 12 4.95 10.91 -5.80
N ARG A 13 5.28 12.20 -5.70
CA ARG A 13 5.41 12.88 -4.42
C ARG A 13 4.13 12.80 -3.59
N ILE A 14 2.96 13.07 -4.19
CA ILE A 14 1.66 12.97 -3.50
C ILE A 14 1.43 11.56 -2.94
N VAL A 15 1.71 10.52 -3.74
CA VAL A 15 1.59 9.13 -3.30
C VAL A 15 2.55 8.83 -2.13
N ARG A 16 3.78 9.32 -2.19
CA ARG A 16 4.76 9.17 -1.09
C ARG A 16 4.28 9.85 0.19
N ASP A 17 3.71 11.05 0.08
CA ASP A 17 3.16 11.79 1.23
C ASP A 17 1.98 11.02 1.86
N ILE A 18 1.11 10.39 1.05
CA ILE A 18 0.03 9.52 1.54
C ILE A 18 0.60 8.28 2.26
N ALA A 19 1.66 7.67 1.72
CA ALA A 19 2.31 6.51 2.34
C ALA A 19 2.99 6.88 3.67
N ASP A 20 3.61 8.04 3.75
CA ASP A 20 4.19 8.58 4.98
C ASP A 20 3.11 8.83 6.04
N TYR A 21 1.94 9.30 5.61
CA TYR A 21 0.79 9.47 6.48
C TYR A 21 0.25 8.13 7.00
N GLN A 22 0.08 7.14 6.12
CA GLN A 22 -0.56 5.87 6.45
C GLN A 22 0.36 4.91 7.21
N PHE A 23 1.63 4.80 6.83
CA PHE A 23 2.56 3.79 7.33
C PHE A 23 3.70 4.39 8.17
N GLY A 24 3.74 5.71 8.30
CA GLY A 24 4.74 6.45 9.06
C GLY A 24 5.80 7.13 8.20
N ARG A 25 6.36 8.22 8.73
CA ARG A 25 7.28 9.12 8.03
C ARG A 25 8.50 8.40 7.42
N GLY A 26 8.83 8.74 6.17
CA GLY A 26 9.93 8.14 5.42
C GLY A 26 9.62 6.77 4.82
N THR A 27 8.37 6.30 4.89
CA THR A 27 7.95 5.05 4.25
C THR A 27 7.73 5.24 2.76
N GLY A 28 7.19 6.38 2.34
CA GLY A 28 6.83 6.66 0.95
C GLY A 28 8.01 6.53 0.00
N GLU A 29 9.16 7.12 0.32
CA GLU A 29 10.35 7.01 -0.53
C GLU A 29 10.90 5.58 -0.61
N LYS A 30 10.80 4.80 0.48
CA LYS A 30 11.25 3.40 0.50
C LYS A 30 10.31 2.50 -0.29
N LEU A 31 9.01 2.71 -0.11
CA LEU A 31 7.97 1.90 -0.72
C LEU A 31 7.87 2.18 -2.22
N PHE A 32 7.94 3.45 -2.62
CA PHE A 32 7.81 3.92 -3.99
C PHE A 32 9.07 4.69 -4.44
N PRO A 33 10.10 4.01 -4.96
CA PRO A 33 11.34 4.66 -5.44
C PRO A 33 11.10 5.49 -6.71
N ASP A 34 12.11 6.20 -7.21
CA ASP A 34 11.95 7.22 -8.27
C ASP A 34 11.54 6.64 -9.63
N GLU A 35 11.72 5.34 -9.82
CA GLU A 35 11.30 4.57 -10.99
C GLU A 35 9.79 4.30 -10.99
N CYS A 36 9.09 4.57 -9.89
CA CYS A 36 7.65 4.36 -9.82
C CYS A 36 6.87 5.28 -10.76
N VAL A 37 5.87 4.71 -11.41
CA VAL A 37 4.94 5.44 -12.28
C VAL A 37 3.56 5.44 -11.65
N VAL A 38 2.97 6.64 -11.53
CA VAL A 38 1.60 6.83 -11.06
C VAL A 38 0.68 6.99 -12.26
N GLU A 39 -0.19 6.01 -12.48
CA GLU A 39 -1.24 6.09 -13.49
C GLU A 39 -2.48 6.78 -12.92
N VAL A 40 -3.07 7.65 -13.72
CA VAL A 40 -4.30 8.37 -13.36
C VAL A 40 -5.52 7.74 -14.01
N SER A 41 -6.64 7.79 -13.29
CA SER A 41 -7.94 7.40 -13.81
C SER A 41 -8.34 8.32 -14.97
N LYS A 42 -8.58 7.76 -16.17
CA LYS A 42 -9.07 8.52 -17.34
C LYS A 42 -10.41 9.23 -17.07
N ARG A 43 -11.23 8.68 -16.17
CA ARG A 43 -12.56 9.22 -15.85
C ARG A 43 -12.51 10.38 -14.85
N THR A 44 -11.62 10.32 -13.88
CA THR A 44 -11.63 11.27 -12.73
C THR A 44 -10.37 12.12 -12.64
N GLY A 45 -9.33 11.83 -13.43
CA GLY A 45 -8.04 12.52 -13.39
C GLY A 45 -7.21 12.25 -12.13
N ARG A 46 -7.67 11.39 -11.22
CA ARG A 46 -7.03 11.12 -9.92
C ARG A 46 -6.00 9.98 -10.02
N PRO A 47 -4.92 10.00 -9.20
CA PRO A 47 -4.03 8.85 -9.02
C PRO A 47 -4.82 7.55 -8.78
N ARG A 48 -4.39 6.45 -9.39
CA ARG A 48 -5.08 5.16 -9.27
C ARG A 48 -4.13 3.99 -9.06
N TYR A 49 -3.17 3.80 -9.96
CA TYR A 49 -2.21 2.69 -9.86
C TYR A 49 -0.81 3.25 -9.64
N ILE A 50 -0.07 2.64 -8.73
CA ILE A 50 1.32 2.93 -8.48
C ILE A 50 2.11 1.69 -8.90
N LYS A 51 2.93 1.84 -9.95
CA LYS A 51 3.65 0.74 -10.58
C LYS A 51 5.16 0.88 -10.41
N LEU A 52 5.86 -0.24 -10.34
CA LEU A 52 7.30 -0.33 -10.49
C LEU A 52 7.59 -1.33 -11.61
N GLY A 53 8.04 -0.82 -12.76
CA GLY A 53 8.05 -1.62 -13.99
C GLY A 53 6.63 -2.07 -14.35
N GLU A 54 6.42 -3.37 -14.50
CA GLU A 54 5.12 -3.97 -14.84
C GLU A 54 4.27 -4.32 -13.60
N GLU A 55 4.86 -4.32 -12.40
CA GLU A 55 4.16 -4.70 -11.17
C GLU A 55 3.38 -3.52 -10.58
N ILE A 56 2.12 -3.77 -10.19
CA ILE A 56 1.34 -2.83 -9.38
C ILE A 56 1.76 -3.04 -7.93
N LEU A 57 2.35 -2.01 -7.31
CA LEU A 57 2.68 -2.02 -5.89
C LEU A 57 1.47 -1.66 -5.03
N ALA A 58 0.67 -0.70 -5.50
CA ALA A 58 -0.49 -0.28 -4.75
C ALA A 58 -1.53 0.43 -5.62
N THR A 59 -2.71 0.63 -5.03
CA THR A 59 -3.78 1.46 -5.59
C THR A 59 -4.22 2.53 -4.62
N ILE A 60 -4.75 3.65 -5.14
CA ILE A 60 -5.41 4.67 -4.31
C ILE A 60 -6.89 4.31 -4.19
N ARG A 61 -7.32 4.04 -2.96
CA ARG A 61 -8.70 3.69 -2.60
C ARG A 61 -9.59 4.93 -2.64
N TYR A 62 -10.81 4.76 -3.13
CA TYR A 62 -11.87 5.75 -3.02
C TYR A 62 -12.83 5.32 -1.89
N PRO A 63 -13.37 6.24 -1.07
CA PRO A 63 -13.28 7.70 -1.16
C PRO A 63 -12.16 8.36 -0.34
N ASP A 64 -11.49 7.60 0.52
CA ASP A 64 -10.57 8.13 1.53
C ASP A 64 -9.15 8.46 0.99
N ASN A 65 -8.84 8.06 -0.24
CA ASN A 65 -7.54 8.25 -0.89
C ASN A 65 -6.37 7.56 -0.15
N MET A 66 -6.67 6.53 0.65
CA MET A 66 -5.66 5.70 1.28
C MET A 66 -5.07 4.70 0.29
N ILE A 67 -3.90 4.17 0.62
CA ILE A 67 -3.21 3.16 -0.17
C ILE A 67 -3.76 1.78 0.19
N ALA A 68 -4.21 1.05 -0.82
CA ALA A 68 -4.45 -0.40 -0.74
C ALA A 68 -3.27 -1.12 -1.43
N LEU A 69 -2.60 -2.01 -0.70
CA LEU A 69 -1.38 -2.64 -1.17
C LEU A 69 -1.71 -3.84 -2.07
N SER A 70 -0.87 -4.08 -3.07
CA SER A 70 -0.79 -5.41 -3.65
C SER A 70 0.05 -6.31 -2.75
N LEU A 71 0.09 -7.61 -3.04
CA LEU A 71 1.03 -8.52 -2.36
C LEU A 71 2.48 -8.02 -2.45
N ARG A 72 2.91 -7.56 -3.63
CA ARG A 72 4.25 -6.98 -3.84
C ARG A 72 4.48 -5.69 -3.07
N GLY A 73 3.45 -4.84 -2.98
CA GLY A 73 3.50 -3.64 -2.13
C GLY A 73 3.67 -3.98 -0.66
N ALA A 74 2.92 -4.97 -0.16
CA ALA A 74 3.02 -5.43 1.22
C ALA A 74 4.39 -6.08 1.53
N GLU A 75 4.95 -6.84 0.60
CA GLU A 75 6.31 -7.38 0.71
C GLU A 75 7.35 -6.25 0.83
N ARG A 76 7.32 -5.26 -0.07
CA ARG A 76 8.21 -4.09 -0.01
C ARG A 76 8.02 -3.27 1.27
N LEU A 77 6.78 -3.09 1.73
CA LEU A 77 6.50 -2.39 2.98
C LEU A 77 7.18 -3.10 4.16
N ARG A 78 7.07 -4.43 4.21
CA ARG A 78 7.73 -5.25 5.24
C ARG A 78 9.26 -5.16 5.15
N GLU A 79 9.83 -5.13 3.95
CA GLU A 79 11.28 -4.91 3.77
C GLU A 79 11.72 -3.52 4.24
N ALA A 80 10.91 -2.49 3.95
CA ALA A 80 11.22 -1.11 4.28
C ALA A 80 11.15 -0.78 5.79
N LEU A 81 10.23 -1.45 6.50
CA LEU A 81 9.93 -1.18 7.91
C LEU A 81 10.38 -2.29 8.86
N GLY A 82 10.67 -3.49 8.36
CA GLY A 82 11.02 -4.66 9.18
C GLY A 82 9.92 -4.95 10.20
N ASP A 83 10.32 -5.14 11.46
CA ASP A 83 9.41 -5.43 12.57
C ASP A 83 8.43 -4.29 12.90
N LYS A 84 8.67 -3.08 12.37
CA LYS A 84 7.75 -1.94 12.51
C LYS A 84 6.60 -1.96 11.51
N ALA A 85 6.64 -2.82 10.49
CA ALA A 85 5.54 -2.96 9.56
C ALA A 85 4.28 -3.44 10.30
N PRO A 86 3.11 -2.82 10.06
CA PRO A 86 1.85 -3.31 10.61
C PRO A 86 1.62 -4.73 10.10
N ARG A 87 1.30 -5.64 11.02
CA ARG A 87 1.04 -7.04 10.69
C ARG A 87 0.02 -7.67 11.62
N ILE A 88 -0.65 -8.67 11.06
CA ILE A 88 -1.49 -9.63 11.77
C ILE A 88 -0.89 -11.02 11.49
N VAL A 89 -0.69 -11.80 12.54
CA VAL A 89 -0.29 -13.22 12.42
C VAL A 89 -1.51 -14.07 12.73
N LEU A 90 -1.85 -14.94 11.79
CA LEU A 90 -2.97 -15.86 11.91
C LEU A 90 -2.50 -17.23 12.38
N ARG A 91 -3.40 -17.95 13.07
CA ARG A 91 -3.31 -19.40 13.24
C ARG A 91 -3.53 -20.09 11.90
N GLU A 92 -3.11 -21.35 11.81
CA GLU A 92 -3.24 -22.18 10.60
C GLU A 92 -4.68 -22.21 10.04
N SER A 93 -5.69 -22.32 10.92
CA SER A 93 -7.12 -22.26 10.54
C SER A 93 -7.50 -20.97 9.82
N GLY A 94 -6.92 -19.83 10.22
CA GLY A 94 -7.12 -18.53 9.59
C GLY A 94 -6.42 -18.45 8.24
N VAL A 95 -5.22 -19.01 8.13
CA VAL A 95 -4.47 -19.05 6.86
C VAL A 95 -5.26 -19.85 5.81
N GLU A 96 -5.75 -21.04 6.14
CA GLU A 96 -6.56 -21.84 5.20
C GLU A 96 -7.80 -21.09 4.71
N ARG A 97 -8.43 -20.31 5.60
CA ARG A 97 -9.59 -19.48 5.28
C ARG A 97 -9.22 -18.38 4.28
N VAL A 98 -8.16 -17.63 4.56
CA VAL A 98 -7.67 -16.55 3.70
C VAL A 98 -7.24 -17.07 2.33
N LEU A 99 -6.58 -18.23 2.26
CA LEU A 99 -6.19 -18.87 1.00
C LEU A 99 -7.37 -19.26 0.12
N ARG A 100 -8.58 -19.40 0.69
CA ARG A 100 -9.83 -19.63 -0.04
C ARG A 100 -10.56 -18.34 -0.43
N GLY A 101 -9.96 -17.17 -0.23
CA GLY A 101 -10.54 -15.86 -0.54
C GLY A 101 -11.57 -15.38 0.50
N MET A 102 -11.58 -15.97 1.69
CA MET A 102 -12.43 -15.55 2.80
C MET A 102 -11.68 -14.60 3.76
N ASN A 103 -12.42 -13.85 4.57
CA ASN A 103 -11.84 -12.97 5.59
C ASN A 103 -11.43 -13.77 6.84
N PRO A 104 -10.33 -13.40 7.53
CA PRO A 104 -9.99 -14.00 8.83
C PRO A 104 -11.00 -13.61 9.91
N LEU A 105 -11.14 -14.45 10.94
CA LEU A 105 -11.94 -14.14 12.13
C LEU A 105 -11.06 -13.60 13.25
N ALA A 106 -11.65 -12.88 14.22
CA ALA A 106 -10.93 -12.44 15.42
C ALA A 106 -10.31 -13.62 16.19
N ALA A 107 -10.99 -14.77 16.24
CA ALA A 107 -10.49 -16.00 16.84
C ALA A 107 -9.30 -16.62 16.09
N ASP A 108 -9.09 -16.28 14.82
CA ASP A 108 -7.95 -16.76 14.03
C ASP A 108 -6.66 -15.97 14.35
N ILE A 109 -6.76 -14.80 15.00
CA ILE A 109 -5.62 -13.91 15.25
C ILE A 109 -4.76 -14.41 16.41
N GLN A 110 -3.48 -14.67 16.14
CA GLN A 110 -2.46 -15.00 17.13
C GLN A 110 -1.70 -13.77 17.63
N TYR A 111 -1.45 -12.81 16.74
CA TYR A 111 -0.79 -11.54 17.05
C TYR A 111 -1.35 -10.43 16.15
N CYS A 112 -1.48 -9.23 16.70
CA CYS A 112 -1.83 -8.01 15.98
C CYS A 112 -0.90 -6.90 16.46
N SER A 113 -0.44 -6.05 15.54
CA SER A 113 0.39 -4.89 15.91
C SER A 113 -0.46 -3.84 16.63
N ASP A 114 -0.03 -3.34 17.79
CA ASP A 114 -0.81 -2.41 18.64
C ASP A 114 -1.23 -1.10 17.96
N GLY A 115 -0.48 -0.70 16.93
CA GLY A 115 -0.71 0.52 16.16
C GLY A 115 -1.89 0.43 15.19
N ILE A 116 -2.35 -0.77 14.84
CA ILE A 116 -3.38 -0.96 13.79
C ILE A 116 -4.70 -0.30 14.22
N ARG A 117 -5.33 0.41 13.28
CA ARG A 117 -6.63 1.07 13.44
C ARG A 117 -7.66 0.54 12.44
N PRO A 118 -8.96 0.66 12.75
CA PRO A 118 -10.01 0.27 11.81
C PRO A 118 -9.87 1.00 10.47
N GLY A 119 -9.87 0.24 9.37
CA GLY A 119 -9.77 0.76 8.00
C GLY A 119 -8.34 0.91 7.45
N GLU A 120 -7.32 0.60 8.25
CA GLU A 120 -5.93 0.54 7.79
C GLU A 120 -5.63 -0.74 7.00
N GLU A 121 -4.51 -0.69 6.29
CA GLU A 121 -3.95 -1.76 5.47
C GLU A 121 -2.82 -2.47 6.20
#